data_AF-A0AAX0BHL9-F1
#
_entry.id   AF-A0AAX0BHL9-F1
#
_cell.length_a   1.000
_cell.length_b   1.000
_cell.length_c   1.000
_cell.angle_alpha   90.00
_cell.angle_beta   90.00
_cell.angle_gamma   90.00
#
_symmetry.space_group_name_H-M   'P 1'
#
loop_
_entity.id
_entity.type
_entity.pdbx_description
1 polymer ?
#
loop_
_entity_poly.entity_id
_entity_poly.type
_entity_poly.pdbx_seq_one_letter_code
_entity_poly.pdbx_strand_id
1 'polypeptide(L)'
;MIRDFSNSAKKKLLEYVKDATETTLWRKIGDRIGDAGLQIQYWFGALSISKYIDNLDAYHKKIIDKNNTTSQRIEEIFTNVKNIDTRYQGGLQQNVNFSESVINFINDLANTIDPNGGNMDMQKMNAALAASLEKIQEAKLSREKAIEDSLLGTDPDAVETSIDPVNLSTGNFIYDFEDLAIDGEIPLSFHRYYNSKDSRISVLGKSFRHNYEIYLNVNDDGEVDIIMEDGQHKVVAVENGVYYGKNTATDFLTSDKQHFYLKDVDDNTYIFDKDKKLIRMCLILQSNIIISCKKKRREKLKLIYLTVKYPE
;
A
#
# COMPACT_ATOMS: atom_id res chain seq x y z
N MET A 1 -16.36 -20.42 -8.21
CA MET A 1 -15.00 -20.95 -8.45
C MET A 1 -14.16 -20.60 -7.23
N ILE A 2 -13.61 -21.57 -6.51
CA ILE A 2 -12.82 -21.34 -5.28
C ILE A 2 -11.36 -21.56 -5.62
N ARG A 3 -10.54 -20.52 -5.44
CA ARG A 3 -9.09 -20.57 -5.69
C ARG A 3 -8.39 -20.98 -4.38
N ASP A 4 -7.62 -22.07 -4.42
CA ASP A 4 -6.91 -22.59 -3.23
C ASP A 4 -5.46 -22.09 -3.19
N PHE A 5 -5.22 -21.07 -2.36
CA PHE A 5 -3.89 -20.50 -2.08
C PHE A 5 -3.31 -21.00 -0.74
N SER A 6 -3.73 -22.17 -0.25
CA SER A 6 -3.19 -22.74 0.98
C SER A 6 -1.70 -23.11 0.86
N ASN A 7 -0.99 -23.12 1.99
CA ASN A 7 0.40 -23.60 2.06
C ASN A 7 0.55 -25.05 1.57
N SER A 8 -0.49 -25.87 1.74
CA SER A 8 -0.54 -27.23 1.21
C SER A 8 -0.58 -27.25 -0.32
N ALA A 9 -1.34 -26.35 -0.95
CA ALA A 9 -1.36 -26.19 -2.41
C ALA A 9 -0.03 -25.67 -2.94
N LYS A 10 0.57 -24.66 -2.30
CA LYS A 10 1.89 -24.13 -2.63
C LYS A 10 2.96 -25.24 -2.64
N LYS A 11 3.04 -26.02 -1.57
CA LYS A 11 4.03 -27.08 -1.42
C LYS A 11 3.90 -28.14 -2.53
N LYS A 12 2.67 -28.56 -2.84
CA LYS A 12 2.41 -29.53 -3.91
C LYS A 12 2.77 -28.99 -5.30
N LEU A 13 2.57 -27.69 -5.56
CA LEU A 13 2.98 -27.06 -6.82
C LEU A 13 4.52 -27.04 -6.96
N LEU A 14 5.23 -26.69 -5.89
CA LEU A 14 6.70 -26.70 -5.87
C LEU A 14 7.27 -28.12 -6.03
N GLU A 15 6.61 -29.14 -5.47
CA GLU A 15 6.97 -30.54 -5.68
C GLU A 15 6.80 -30.95 -7.16
N TYR A 16 5.70 -30.56 -7.81
CA TYR A 16 5.50 -30.86 -9.24
C TYR A 16 6.53 -30.19 -10.16
N VAL A 17 6.97 -28.98 -9.82
CA VAL A 17 8.04 -28.28 -10.56
C VAL A 17 9.39 -28.97 -10.42
N LYS A 18 9.62 -29.68 -9.32
CA LYS A 18 10.84 -30.48 -9.11
C LYS A 18 10.81 -31.82 -9.85
N ASP A 19 9.63 -32.41 -10.03
CA ASP A 19 9.47 -33.78 -10.53
C ASP A 19 9.20 -33.93 -12.04
N ALA A 20 8.87 -32.84 -12.77
CA ALA A 20 8.24 -32.96 -14.09
C ALA A 20 9.12 -32.66 -15.33
N THR A 21 8.90 -33.44 -16.39
CA THR A 21 9.12 -33.08 -17.80
C THR A 21 7.89 -32.33 -18.35
N GLU A 22 8.12 -31.38 -19.26
CA GLU A 22 7.23 -30.24 -19.58
C GLU A 22 5.75 -30.60 -19.82
N THR A 23 5.41 -31.69 -20.52
CA THR A 23 4.02 -32.03 -20.89
C THR A 23 3.15 -32.50 -19.72
N THR A 24 3.75 -33.10 -18.68
CA THR A 24 2.99 -33.65 -17.53
C THR A 24 2.72 -32.58 -16.47
N LEU A 25 3.57 -31.56 -16.42
CA LEU A 25 3.46 -30.40 -15.53
C LEU A 25 2.17 -29.61 -15.80
N TRP A 26 1.89 -29.28 -17.06
CA TRP A 26 0.81 -28.37 -17.46
C TRP A 26 -0.59 -28.87 -17.10
N ARG A 27 -0.85 -30.16 -17.34
CA ARG A 27 -2.15 -30.77 -17.07
C ARG A 27 -2.45 -30.82 -15.57
N LYS A 28 -1.46 -31.21 -14.75
CA LYS A 28 -1.63 -31.34 -13.29
C LYS A 28 -1.83 -29.99 -12.58
N ILE A 29 -1.17 -28.93 -13.07
CA ILE A 29 -1.33 -27.57 -12.52
C ILE A 29 -2.70 -26.99 -12.91
N GLY A 30 -3.12 -27.18 -14.17
CA GLY A 30 -4.43 -26.73 -14.67
C GLY A 30 -5.61 -27.33 -13.91
N ASP A 31 -5.59 -28.66 -13.70
CA ASP A 31 -6.65 -29.39 -12.99
C ASP A 31 -6.82 -28.95 -11.52
N ARG A 32 -5.75 -28.48 -10.87
CA ARG A 32 -5.76 -28.09 -9.44
C ARG A 32 -6.16 -26.64 -9.21
N ILE A 33 -5.82 -25.74 -10.13
CA ILE A 33 -6.11 -24.31 -10.00
C ILE A 33 -7.51 -23.98 -10.54
N GLY A 34 -8.05 -24.81 -11.45
CA GLY A 34 -9.42 -24.72 -11.96
C GLY A 34 -9.67 -23.50 -12.86
N ASP A 35 -9.88 -23.73 -14.16
CA ASP A 35 -10.35 -22.78 -15.19
C ASP A 35 -9.74 -21.35 -15.20
N ALA A 36 -8.53 -21.17 -14.66
CA ALA A 36 -7.76 -19.91 -14.69
C ALA A 36 -7.02 -19.71 -16.03
N GLY A 37 -7.76 -19.82 -17.13
CA GLY A 37 -7.24 -20.16 -18.46
C GLY A 37 -6.48 -19.11 -19.28
N LEU A 38 -6.05 -17.96 -18.74
CA LEU A 38 -5.36 -16.93 -19.57
C LEU A 38 -4.06 -16.35 -18.99
N GLN A 39 -4.03 -15.95 -17.71
CA GLN A 39 -2.84 -15.27 -17.15
C GLN A 39 -1.69 -16.23 -16.79
N ILE A 40 -2.01 -17.43 -16.32
CA ILE A 40 -1.00 -18.45 -16.00
C ILE A 40 -0.36 -18.99 -17.28
N GLN A 41 -1.17 -19.23 -18.33
CA GLN A 41 -0.66 -19.61 -19.65
C GLN A 41 0.27 -18.55 -20.26
N TYR A 42 -0.03 -17.25 -20.08
CA TYR A 42 0.79 -16.14 -20.60
C TYR A 42 2.20 -16.13 -19.99
N TRP A 43 2.29 -16.30 -18.66
CA TRP A 43 3.58 -16.33 -17.96
C TRP A 43 4.44 -17.53 -18.39
N PHE A 44 3.83 -18.69 -18.63
CA PHE A 44 4.55 -19.88 -19.07
C PHE A 44 4.87 -19.91 -20.58
N GLY A 45 4.08 -19.21 -21.40
CA GLY A 45 4.39 -18.95 -22.81
C GLY A 45 5.65 -18.10 -23.00
N ALA A 46 5.87 -17.12 -22.10
CA ALA A 46 7.08 -16.29 -22.11
C ALA A 46 8.38 -17.07 -21.88
N LEU A 47 8.32 -18.24 -21.23
CA LEU A 47 9.47 -19.11 -20.96
C LEU A 47 9.90 -19.99 -22.15
N SER A 48 9.25 -19.84 -23.33
CA SER A 48 9.63 -20.41 -24.64
C SER A 48 10.21 -21.83 -24.57
N ILE A 49 9.37 -22.73 -24.06
CA ILE A 49 9.77 -24.05 -23.59
C ILE A 49 10.04 -25.02 -24.75
N SER A 50 9.32 -24.89 -25.86
CA SER A 50 9.31 -25.80 -27.03
C SER A 50 10.52 -25.78 -27.96
N LYS A 51 11.45 -24.83 -27.82
CA LYS A 51 12.48 -24.53 -28.85
C LYS A 51 13.87 -25.14 -28.61
N TYR A 52 14.08 -26.00 -27.61
CA TYR A 52 15.44 -26.25 -27.09
C TYR A 52 15.82 -27.73 -26.94
N ILE A 53 15.39 -28.58 -27.86
CA ILE A 53 15.59 -30.04 -27.81
C ILE A 53 17.01 -30.49 -28.26
N ASP A 54 17.79 -29.65 -28.93
CA ASP A 54 18.95 -30.13 -29.71
C ASP A 54 20.34 -30.08 -29.02
N ASN A 55 20.44 -29.81 -27.72
CA ASN A 55 21.72 -29.88 -27.00
C ASN A 55 21.52 -30.36 -25.56
N LEU A 56 22.01 -31.56 -25.23
CA LEU A 56 21.73 -32.26 -23.97
C LEU A 56 22.18 -31.48 -22.71
N ASP A 57 23.35 -30.83 -22.75
CA ASP A 57 23.86 -30.05 -21.61
C ASP A 57 23.17 -28.68 -21.48
N ALA A 58 22.88 -28.04 -22.62
CA ALA A 58 22.08 -26.81 -22.64
C ALA A 58 20.62 -27.07 -22.23
N TYR A 59 20.09 -28.25 -22.55
CA TYR A 59 18.76 -28.72 -22.19
C TYR A 59 18.64 -28.95 -20.69
N HIS A 60 19.57 -29.68 -20.07
CA HIS A 60 19.59 -29.88 -18.61
C HIS A 60 19.74 -28.57 -17.84
N LYS A 61 20.66 -27.69 -18.25
CA LYS A 61 20.82 -26.37 -17.63
C LYS A 61 19.54 -25.55 -17.75
N LYS A 62 18.92 -25.55 -18.93
CA LYS A 62 17.70 -24.79 -19.18
C LYS A 62 16.47 -25.34 -18.46
N ILE A 63 16.36 -26.66 -18.28
CA ILE A 63 15.29 -27.26 -17.47
C ILE A 63 15.46 -26.87 -15.99
N ILE A 64 16.68 -26.95 -15.47
CA ILE A 64 16.99 -26.54 -14.10
C ILE A 64 16.66 -25.05 -13.91
N ASP A 65 17.10 -24.20 -14.85
CA ASP A 65 16.83 -22.76 -14.82
C ASP A 65 15.32 -22.46 -14.92
N LYS A 66 14.57 -23.16 -15.79
CA LYS A 66 13.12 -23.03 -15.91
C LYS A 66 12.40 -23.48 -14.64
N ASN A 67 12.80 -24.60 -14.04
CA ASN A 67 12.19 -25.10 -12.81
C ASN A 67 12.47 -24.15 -11.63
N ASN A 68 13.68 -23.57 -11.58
CA ASN A 68 14.02 -22.57 -10.58
C ASN A 68 13.23 -21.27 -10.78
N THR A 69 13.19 -20.74 -12.02
CA THR A 69 12.41 -19.54 -12.38
C THR A 69 10.91 -19.74 -12.13
N THR A 70 10.40 -20.94 -12.40
CA THR A 70 9.02 -21.34 -12.14
C THR A 70 8.72 -21.40 -10.64
N SER A 71 9.64 -21.99 -9.87
CA SER A 71 9.52 -22.04 -8.41
C SER A 71 9.53 -20.64 -7.82
N GLN A 72 10.44 -19.77 -8.25
CA GLN A 72 10.53 -18.37 -7.81
C GLN A 72 9.23 -17.60 -8.08
N ARG A 73 8.63 -17.75 -9.25
CA ARG A 73 7.38 -17.05 -9.53
C ARG A 73 6.17 -17.65 -8.81
N ILE A 74 6.11 -18.97 -8.60
CA ILE A 74 5.06 -19.58 -7.75
C ILE A 74 5.17 -19.03 -6.33
N GLU A 75 6.39 -18.94 -5.81
CA GLU A 75 6.69 -18.28 -4.55
C GLU A 75 6.20 -16.82 -4.55
N GLU A 76 6.51 -16.05 -5.58
CA GLU A 76 6.03 -14.67 -5.73
C GLU A 76 4.50 -14.57 -5.80
N ILE A 77 3.81 -15.44 -6.55
CA ILE A 77 2.34 -15.41 -6.67
C ILE A 77 1.69 -15.72 -5.33
N PHE A 78 2.12 -16.79 -4.64
CA PHE A 78 1.58 -17.12 -3.32
C PHE A 78 1.93 -16.06 -2.29
N THR A 79 3.09 -15.42 -2.41
CA THR A 79 3.47 -14.29 -1.56
C THR A 79 2.57 -13.10 -1.83
N ASN A 80 2.38 -12.70 -3.09
CA ASN A 80 1.49 -11.60 -3.48
C ASN A 80 0.04 -11.83 -3.03
N VAL A 81 -0.48 -13.05 -3.16
CA VAL A 81 -1.83 -13.37 -2.68
C VAL A 81 -1.90 -13.36 -1.16
N LYS A 82 -0.92 -13.94 -0.46
CA LYS A 82 -0.85 -13.85 1.00
C LYS A 82 -0.76 -12.40 1.46
N ASN A 83 -0.04 -11.54 0.75
CA ASN A 83 0.06 -10.12 1.04
C ASN A 83 -1.30 -9.41 0.86
N ILE A 84 -2.13 -9.83 -0.11
CA ILE A 84 -3.50 -9.35 -0.25
C ILE A 84 -4.38 -9.84 0.92
N ASP A 85 -4.22 -11.07 1.38
CA ASP A 85 -4.95 -11.57 2.56
C ASP A 85 -4.55 -10.81 3.83
N THR A 86 -3.25 -10.57 4.03
CA THR A 86 -2.73 -9.71 5.11
C THR A 86 -3.24 -8.28 4.99
N ARG A 87 -3.40 -7.73 3.77
CA ARG A 87 -4.02 -6.41 3.51
C ARG A 87 -5.45 -6.35 4.05
N TYR A 88 -6.28 -7.38 3.82
CA TYR A 88 -7.61 -7.46 4.43
C TYR A 88 -7.54 -7.61 5.94
N GLN A 89 -6.55 -8.33 6.48
CA GLN A 89 -6.34 -8.45 7.92
C GLN A 89 -6.00 -7.09 8.58
N GLY A 90 -5.17 -6.25 7.95
CA GLY A 90 -4.84 -4.91 8.46
C GLY A 90 -6.06 -3.98 8.57
N GLY A 91 -6.94 -4.01 7.57
CA GLY A 91 -8.23 -3.30 7.62
C GLY A 91 -9.20 -3.89 8.66
N LEU A 92 -9.14 -5.21 8.87
CA LEU A 92 -9.90 -5.90 9.92
C LEU A 92 -9.33 -5.66 11.33
N GLN A 93 -8.03 -5.36 11.47
CA GLN A 93 -7.39 -5.14 12.78
C GLN A 93 -8.02 -3.95 13.51
N GLN A 94 -8.42 -2.90 12.81
CA GLN A 94 -9.15 -1.80 13.44
C GLN A 94 -10.54 -2.22 13.95
N ASN A 95 -11.21 -3.15 13.25
CA ASN A 95 -12.46 -3.76 13.76
C ASN A 95 -12.19 -4.69 14.96
N VAL A 96 -11.04 -5.37 15.00
CA VAL A 96 -10.62 -6.17 16.15
C VAL A 96 -10.36 -5.27 17.35
N ASN A 97 -9.60 -4.18 17.22
CA ASN A 97 -9.32 -3.25 18.30
C ASN A 97 -10.60 -2.59 18.85
N PHE A 98 -11.53 -2.22 17.96
CA PHE A 98 -12.85 -1.76 18.37
C PHE A 98 -13.64 -2.84 19.11
N SER A 99 -13.64 -4.08 18.59
CA SER A 99 -14.31 -5.22 19.22
C SER A 99 -13.71 -5.56 20.59
N GLU A 100 -12.38 -5.49 20.75
CA GLU A 100 -11.67 -5.64 22.02
C GLU A 100 -12.08 -4.55 23.01
N SER A 101 -12.25 -3.31 22.55
CA SER A 101 -12.73 -2.21 23.39
C SER A 101 -14.16 -2.49 23.91
N VAL A 102 -15.03 -3.05 23.06
CA VAL A 102 -16.38 -3.48 23.45
C VAL A 102 -16.37 -4.70 24.37
N ILE A 103 -15.49 -5.69 24.14
CA ILE A 103 -15.33 -6.86 24.99
C ILE A 103 -14.86 -6.45 26.39
N ASN A 104 -13.86 -5.56 26.46
CA ASN A 104 -13.36 -5.04 27.73
C ASN A 104 -14.45 -4.29 28.48
N PHE A 105 -15.26 -3.47 27.78
CA PHE A 105 -16.42 -2.82 28.36
C PHE A 105 -17.41 -3.82 28.98
N ILE A 106 -17.76 -4.89 28.26
CA ILE A 106 -18.68 -5.93 28.77
C ILE A 106 -18.09 -6.64 29.99
N ASN A 107 -16.79 -6.95 29.97
CA ASN A 107 -16.11 -7.60 31.09
C ASN A 107 -16.05 -6.68 32.32
N ASP A 108 -15.77 -5.40 32.13
CA ASP A 108 -15.75 -4.41 33.21
C ASP A 108 -17.14 -4.27 33.84
N LEU A 109 -18.20 -4.23 33.02
CA LEU A 109 -19.58 -4.26 33.52
C LEU A 109 -19.88 -5.53 34.32
N ALA A 110 -19.52 -6.71 33.79
CA ALA A 110 -19.75 -7.98 34.45
C ALA A 110 -19.02 -8.07 35.81
N ASN A 111 -17.77 -7.59 35.89
CA ASN A 111 -16.99 -7.56 37.11
C ASN A 111 -17.55 -6.60 38.18
N THR A 112 -18.39 -5.65 37.79
CA THR A 112 -19.00 -4.68 38.71
C THR A 112 -20.29 -5.19 39.34
N ILE A 113 -20.80 -6.34 38.89
CA ILE A 113 -21.99 -7.02 39.43
C ILE A 113 -21.53 -8.12 40.39
N ASP A 114 -21.92 -8.04 41.67
CA ASP A 114 -21.67 -9.12 42.64
C ASP A 114 -22.45 -10.39 42.25
N PRO A 115 -21.79 -11.52 41.94
CA PRO A 115 -22.44 -12.75 41.53
C PRO A 115 -23.31 -13.39 42.65
N ASN A 116 -23.18 -12.95 43.91
CA ASN A 116 -23.83 -13.55 45.07
C ASN A 116 -24.97 -12.73 45.70
N GLY A 117 -25.42 -11.62 45.10
CA GLY A 117 -26.54 -10.88 45.71
C GLY A 117 -26.89 -9.48 45.21
N GLY A 118 -26.34 -9.01 44.09
CA GLY A 118 -26.85 -7.81 43.41
C GLY A 118 -26.44 -6.46 44.00
N ASN A 119 -25.45 -6.41 44.89
CA ASN A 119 -24.88 -5.12 45.32
C ASN A 119 -23.94 -4.57 44.23
N MET A 120 -24.39 -3.57 43.47
CA MET A 120 -23.61 -2.91 42.42
C MET A 120 -22.85 -1.72 43.01
N ASP A 121 -21.52 -1.72 42.92
CA ASP A 121 -20.69 -0.56 43.27
C ASP A 121 -20.85 0.52 42.17
N MET A 122 -21.87 1.36 42.31
CA MET A 122 -22.22 2.38 41.30
C MET A 122 -21.08 3.38 41.03
N GLN A 123 -20.21 3.65 42.01
CA GLN A 123 -19.07 4.54 41.79
C GLN A 123 -18.02 3.89 40.89
N LYS A 124 -17.69 2.62 41.14
CA LYS A 124 -16.81 1.86 40.24
C LYS A 124 -17.44 1.66 38.87
N MET A 125 -18.75 1.43 38.79
CA MET A 125 -19.47 1.27 37.52
C MET A 125 -19.40 2.54 36.68
N ASN A 126 -19.64 3.71 37.29
CA ASN A 126 -19.58 4.98 36.59
C ASN A 126 -18.15 5.29 36.09
N ALA A 127 -17.12 4.99 36.90
CA ALA A 127 -15.73 5.15 36.49
C ALA A 127 -15.33 4.22 35.34
N ALA A 128 -15.72 2.93 35.42
CA ALA A 128 -15.47 1.95 34.37
C ALA A 128 -16.20 2.34 33.07
N LEU A 129 -17.48 2.72 33.16
CA LEU A 129 -18.28 3.17 32.02
C LEU A 129 -17.66 4.40 31.34
N ALA A 130 -17.22 5.40 32.10
CA ALA A 130 -16.57 6.58 31.55
C ALA A 130 -15.27 6.23 30.80
N ALA A 131 -14.41 5.39 31.40
CA ALA A 131 -13.15 4.98 30.79
C ALA A 131 -13.35 4.13 29.52
N SER A 132 -14.32 3.22 29.51
CA SER A 132 -14.62 2.42 28.33
C SER A 132 -15.25 3.26 27.20
N LEU A 133 -16.13 4.21 27.54
CA LEU A 133 -16.72 5.13 26.55
C LEU A 133 -15.65 6.01 25.90
N GLU A 134 -14.69 6.52 26.68
CA GLU A 134 -13.56 7.29 26.17
C GLU A 134 -12.76 6.47 25.15
N LYS A 135 -12.37 5.23 25.49
CA LYS A 135 -11.64 4.33 24.58
C LYS A 135 -12.41 4.02 23.30
N ILE A 136 -13.72 3.78 23.39
CA ILE A 136 -14.59 3.52 22.22
C ILE A 136 -14.64 4.75 21.31
N GLN A 137 -14.77 5.94 21.90
CA GLN A 137 -14.83 7.20 21.15
C GLN A 137 -13.48 7.50 20.48
N GLU A 138 -12.36 7.28 21.17
CA GLU A 138 -11.01 7.42 20.61
C GLU A 138 -10.78 6.45 19.46
N ALA A 139 -11.12 5.17 19.62
CA ALA A 139 -11.00 4.16 18.57
C ALA A 139 -11.86 4.50 17.35
N LYS A 140 -13.07 5.00 17.57
CA LYS A 140 -13.98 5.45 16.51
C LYS A 140 -13.39 6.65 15.75
N LEU A 141 -12.97 7.69 16.47
CA LEU A 141 -12.40 8.91 15.86
C LEU A 141 -11.11 8.61 15.09
N SER A 142 -10.26 7.73 15.62
CA SER A 142 -9.03 7.29 14.95
C SER A 142 -9.34 6.60 13.61
N ARG A 143 -10.36 5.73 13.60
CA ARG A 143 -10.81 5.05 12.38
C ARG A 143 -11.43 6.01 11.36
N GLU A 144 -12.34 6.87 11.80
CA GLU A 144 -12.98 7.87 10.93
C GLU A 144 -11.94 8.77 10.29
N LYS A 145 -10.96 9.22 11.08
CA LYS A 145 -9.85 10.03 10.58
C LYS A 145 -9.01 9.29 9.54
N ALA A 146 -8.63 8.03 9.80
CA ALA A 146 -7.85 7.25 8.83
C ALA A 146 -8.59 7.08 7.49
N ILE A 147 -9.92 6.94 7.54
CA ILE A 147 -10.76 6.89 6.33
C ILE A 147 -10.77 8.27 5.66
N GLU A 148 -11.08 9.35 6.38
CA GLU A 148 -11.09 10.71 5.83
C GLU A 148 -9.76 11.08 5.18
N ASP A 149 -8.64 10.79 5.83
CA ASP A 149 -7.29 11.06 5.34
C ASP A 149 -6.99 10.29 4.03
N SER A 150 -7.48 9.04 3.90
CA SER A 150 -7.36 8.25 2.66
C SER A 150 -8.24 8.76 1.51
N LEU A 151 -9.26 9.55 1.83
CA LEU A 151 -10.22 10.12 0.90
C LEU A 151 -9.93 11.60 0.57
N LEU A 152 -8.80 12.14 1.06
CA LEU A 152 -8.23 13.38 0.57
C LEU A 152 -7.65 13.22 -0.83
N GLY A 153 -7.36 14.35 -1.49
CA GLY A 153 -6.78 14.33 -2.82
C GLY A 153 -7.83 14.28 -3.93
N THR A 154 -7.34 14.19 -5.17
CA THR A 154 -8.12 14.31 -6.40
C THR A 154 -8.62 12.98 -6.94
N ASP A 155 -7.97 11.87 -6.61
CA ASP A 155 -8.33 10.53 -7.08
C ASP A 155 -8.43 9.50 -5.94
N PRO A 156 -9.32 9.72 -4.95
CA PRO A 156 -9.58 8.72 -3.92
C PRO A 156 -10.41 7.54 -4.45
N ASP A 157 -10.01 6.33 -4.06
CA ASP A 157 -10.69 5.09 -4.45
C ASP A 157 -12.21 5.14 -4.14
N ALA A 158 -13.02 4.83 -5.15
CA ALA A 158 -14.46 4.59 -5.03
C ALA A 158 -15.28 5.77 -4.46
N VAL A 159 -14.97 7.00 -4.90
CA VAL A 159 -15.71 8.22 -4.53
C VAL A 159 -16.26 8.93 -5.76
N GLU A 160 -17.43 9.56 -5.59
CA GLU A 160 -18.01 10.50 -6.56
C GLU A 160 -17.85 11.95 -6.05
N THR A 161 -17.62 12.88 -6.97
CA THR A 161 -17.58 14.32 -6.68
C THR A 161 -18.79 15.02 -7.27
N SER A 162 -19.28 16.08 -6.61
CA SER A 162 -20.33 16.92 -7.21
C SER A 162 -19.79 17.82 -8.33
N ILE A 163 -20.70 18.58 -8.98
CA ILE A 163 -20.35 19.58 -10.01
C ILE A 163 -19.37 20.62 -9.46
N ASP A 164 -19.61 21.11 -8.24
CA ASP A 164 -18.54 21.73 -7.45
C ASP A 164 -17.68 20.59 -6.91
N PRO A 165 -16.34 20.63 -6.99
CA PRO A 165 -15.46 19.47 -6.75
C PRO A 165 -15.40 19.09 -5.25
N VAL A 166 -16.53 18.60 -4.74
CA VAL A 166 -16.75 18.18 -3.36
C VAL A 166 -16.89 16.67 -3.37
N ASN A 167 -16.03 15.99 -2.63
CA ASN A 167 -16.15 14.58 -2.31
C ASN A 167 -17.47 14.33 -1.57
N LEU A 168 -18.38 13.56 -2.16
CA LEU A 168 -19.71 13.32 -1.62
C LEU A 168 -19.73 12.43 -0.37
N SER A 169 -18.64 11.69 -0.12
CA SER A 169 -18.49 10.83 1.06
C SER A 169 -17.99 11.59 2.29
N THR A 170 -17.15 12.61 2.10
CA THR A 170 -16.47 13.32 3.21
C THR A 170 -16.81 14.80 3.32
N GLY A 171 -17.39 15.39 2.27
CA GLY A 171 -17.57 16.84 2.15
C GLY A 171 -16.25 17.60 1.93
N ASN A 172 -15.16 16.92 1.53
CA ASN A 172 -13.90 17.58 1.18
C ASN A 172 -14.06 18.33 -0.14
N PHE A 173 -13.85 19.66 -0.13
CA PHE A 173 -13.76 20.45 -1.35
C PHE A 173 -12.32 20.43 -1.83
N ILE A 174 -12.12 19.90 -3.03
CA ILE A 174 -10.83 19.62 -3.65
C ILE A 174 -10.67 20.56 -4.84
N TYR A 175 -9.52 21.20 -4.97
CA TYR A 175 -9.23 22.05 -6.12
C TYR A 175 -7.79 21.85 -6.56
N ASP A 176 -7.61 21.50 -7.83
CA ASP A 176 -6.32 21.42 -8.52
C ASP A 176 -6.21 22.58 -9.50
N PHE A 177 -5.04 23.24 -9.50
CA PHE A 177 -4.72 24.28 -10.44
C PHE A 177 -3.25 24.19 -10.88
N GLU A 178 -3.04 24.08 -12.19
CA GLU A 178 -1.72 24.15 -12.81
C GLU A 178 -1.28 25.61 -12.93
N ASP A 179 -0.25 26.01 -12.20
CA ASP A 179 0.28 27.39 -12.27
C ASP A 179 1.29 27.57 -13.41
N LEU A 180 2.03 26.51 -13.72
CA LEU A 180 3.11 26.54 -14.68
C LEU A 180 3.23 25.18 -15.35
N ALA A 181 3.15 25.17 -16.68
CA ALA A 181 3.54 24.04 -17.51
C ALA A 181 4.73 24.46 -18.37
N ILE A 182 5.75 23.59 -18.42
CA ILE A 182 6.85 23.69 -19.38
C ILE A 182 6.81 22.43 -20.21
N ASP A 183 6.45 22.60 -21.48
CA ASP A 183 6.43 21.51 -22.44
C ASP A 183 7.85 21.01 -22.76
N GLY A 184 7.93 19.72 -23.02
CA GLY A 184 9.16 19.01 -23.36
C GLY A 184 8.83 17.54 -23.61
N GLU A 185 9.85 16.74 -23.92
CA GLU A 185 9.70 15.29 -23.99
C GLU A 185 9.25 14.71 -22.64
N ILE A 186 9.65 15.35 -21.54
CA ILE A 186 9.07 15.15 -20.22
C ILE A 186 8.47 16.49 -19.77
N PRO A 187 7.13 16.65 -19.81
CA PRO A 187 6.50 17.89 -19.39
C PRO A 187 6.73 18.11 -17.89
N LEU A 188 7.11 19.33 -17.52
CA LEU A 188 7.22 19.74 -16.13
C LEU A 188 6.05 20.66 -15.79
N SER A 189 5.15 20.20 -14.92
CA SER A 189 4.04 21.00 -14.43
C SER A 189 4.13 21.25 -12.92
N PHE A 190 3.80 22.46 -12.49
CA PHE A 190 3.64 22.82 -11.09
C PHE A 190 2.15 23.01 -10.80
N HIS A 191 1.64 22.17 -9.90
CA HIS A 191 0.25 22.20 -9.48
C HIS A 191 0.13 22.69 -8.04
N ARG A 192 -0.93 23.44 -7.77
CA ARG A 192 -1.42 23.75 -6.43
C ARG A 192 -2.69 22.98 -6.15
N TYR A 193 -2.67 22.21 -5.08
CA TYR A 193 -3.84 21.53 -4.56
C TYR A 193 -4.37 22.24 -3.33
N TYR A 194 -5.69 22.36 -3.24
CA TYR A 194 -6.42 22.75 -2.05
C TYR A 194 -7.36 21.62 -1.63
N ASN A 195 -7.37 21.32 -0.32
CA ASN A 195 -8.29 20.36 0.29
C ASN A 195 -8.90 20.98 1.54
N SER A 196 -10.21 21.27 1.55
CA SER A 196 -10.86 21.93 2.70
C SER A 196 -10.82 21.13 4.00
N LYS A 197 -10.72 19.80 3.89
CA LYS A 197 -10.59 18.88 5.04
C LYS A 197 -9.15 18.62 5.46
N ASP A 198 -8.18 19.00 4.64
CA ASP A 198 -6.77 18.89 5.02
C ASP A 198 -6.39 20.02 5.99
N SER A 199 -6.11 19.64 7.23
CA SER A 199 -5.71 20.58 8.28
C SER A 199 -4.21 20.87 8.33
N ARG A 200 -3.39 20.15 7.53
CA ARG A 200 -1.94 20.28 7.51
C ARG A 200 -1.52 21.65 6.99
N ILE A 201 -0.35 22.09 7.42
CA ILE A 201 0.29 23.33 6.98
C ILE A 201 1.50 22.97 6.13
N SER A 202 1.42 23.26 4.83
CA SER A 202 2.51 23.04 3.87
C SER A 202 3.40 24.28 3.72
N VAL A 203 4.29 24.26 2.74
CA VAL A 203 5.04 25.47 2.35
C VAL A 203 4.13 26.57 1.77
N LEU A 204 2.97 26.21 1.23
CA LEU A 204 2.00 27.14 0.63
C LEU A 204 0.92 27.62 1.60
N GLY A 205 0.85 27.04 2.80
CA GLY A 205 -0.10 27.44 3.84
C GLY A 205 -0.99 26.28 4.30
N LYS A 206 -1.97 26.60 5.14
CA LYS A 206 -2.94 25.62 5.64
C LYS A 206 -3.83 25.16 4.50
N SER A 207 -4.07 23.84 4.39
CA SER A 207 -4.97 23.23 3.39
C SER A 207 -4.53 23.36 1.93
N PHE A 208 -3.41 24.03 1.65
CA PHE A 208 -2.79 24.12 0.32
C PHE A 208 -1.55 23.26 0.28
N ARG A 209 -1.16 22.78 -0.90
CA ARG A 209 0.13 22.12 -1.15
C ARG A 209 0.47 22.09 -2.63
N HIS A 210 1.69 21.69 -2.96
CA HIS A 210 2.11 21.53 -4.35
C HIS A 210 2.50 20.09 -4.68
N ASN A 211 2.43 19.72 -5.95
CA ASN A 211 2.65 18.34 -6.41
C ASN A 211 3.99 17.72 -5.98
N TYR A 212 5.04 18.53 -5.79
CA TYR A 212 6.34 18.01 -5.33
C TYR A 212 6.51 17.88 -3.80
N GLU A 213 5.47 18.13 -3.00
CA GLU A 213 5.52 18.02 -1.53
C GLU A 213 5.11 16.62 -1.03
N ILE A 214 5.70 15.59 -1.64
CA ILE A 214 5.50 14.18 -1.28
C ILE A 214 6.49 13.78 -0.19
N TYR A 215 6.01 13.10 0.86
CA TYR A 215 6.88 12.64 1.95
C TYR A 215 6.28 11.44 2.70
N LEU A 216 7.14 10.76 3.48
CA LEU A 216 6.73 9.65 4.34
C LEU A 216 6.75 10.08 5.81
N ASN A 217 5.78 9.60 6.57
CA ASN A 217 5.76 9.57 8.03
C ASN A 217 5.87 8.11 8.47
N VAL A 218 6.78 7.80 9.39
CA VAL A 218 6.93 6.44 9.93
C VAL A 218 6.50 6.48 11.38
N ASN A 219 5.52 5.66 11.72
CA ASN A 219 5.01 5.50 13.09
C ASN A 219 5.85 4.47 13.85
N ASP A 220 5.75 4.47 15.18
CA ASP A 220 6.54 3.61 16.07
C ASP A 220 6.31 2.11 15.83
N ASP A 221 5.13 1.75 15.31
CA ASP A 221 4.76 0.37 14.95
C ASP A 221 5.34 -0.09 13.59
N GLY A 222 6.17 0.75 12.94
CA GLY A 222 6.74 0.47 11.62
C GLY A 222 5.78 0.71 10.45
N GLU A 223 4.57 1.21 10.71
CA GLU A 223 3.65 1.67 9.68
C GLU A 223 4.17 2.96 9.04
N VAL A 224 4.09 3.05 7.72
CA VAL A 224 4.51 4.22 6.95
C VAL A 224 3.29 4.84 6.29
N ASP A 225 3.01 6.08 6.66
CA ASP A 225 2.00 6.92 6.04
C ASP A 225 2.67 7.77 4.95
N ILE A 226 2.23 7.60 3.71
CA ILE A 226 2.75 8.29 2.54
C ILE A 226 1.79 9.40 2.17
N ILE A 227 2.29 10.62 2.15
CA ILE A 227 1.52 11.79 1.80
C ILE A 227 1.84 12.12 0.34
N MET A 228 0.88 11.90 -0.56
CA MET A 228 1.01 12.07 -2.02
C MET A 228 0.99 13.54 -2.44
N GLU A 229 1.12 13.81 -3.74
CA GLU A 229 1.15 15.14 -4.37
C GLU A 229 -0.07 16.00 -4.04
N ASP A 230 -1.24 15.38 -4.02
CA ASP A 230 -2.55 16.03 -3.99
C ASP A 230 -3.13 16.16 -2.58
N GLY A 231 -2.57 15.45 -1.59
CA GLY A 231 -3.13 15.41 -0.24
C GLY A 231 -3.39 14.01 0.26
N GLN A 232 -3.58 13.05 -0.63
CA GLN A 232 -4.04 11.72 -0.26
C GLN A 232 -3.02 11.01 0.64
N HIS A 233 -3.54 10.30 1.63
CA HIS A 233 -2.76 9.39 2.46
C HIS A 233 -2.78 7.97 1.90
N LYS A 234 -1.59 7.40 1.71
CA LYS A 234 -1.40 6.00 1.36
C LYS A 234 -0.61 5.34 2.48
N VAL A 235 -1.26 4.44 3.21
CA VAL A 235 -0.68 3.79 4.39
C VAL A 235 -0.10 2.46 3.97
N VAL A 236 1.16 2.20 4.28
CA VAL A 236 1.83 0.91 4.06
C VAL A 236 2.34 0.34 5.39
N ALA A 237 2.15 -0.95 5.62
CA ALA A 237 2.61 -1.65 6.83
C ALA A 237 3.89 -2.45 6.55
N VAL A 238 4.81 -2.52 7.51
CA VAL A 238 5.99 -3.38 7.43
C VAL A 238 5.69 -4.78 7.97
N GLU A 239 5.87 -5.80 7.14
CA GLU A 239 6.02 -7.18 7.61
C GLU A 239 7.29 -7.80 7.02
N ASN A 240 8.18 -8.31 7.89
CA ASN A 240 9.45 -8.95 7.51
C ASN A 240 10.34 -8.08 6.60
N GLY A 241 10.30 -6.75 6.75
CA GLY A 241 11.10 -5.80 5.97
C GLY A 241 10.53 -5.45 4.59
N VAL A 242 9.31 -5.91 4.27
CA VAL A 242 8.58 -5.54 3.05
C VAL A 242 7.37 -4.69 3.45
N TYR A 243 7.13 -3.59 2.73
CA TYR A 243 6.04 -2.67 3.02
C TYR A 243 4.86 -2.91 2.06
N TYR A 244 3.66 -3.06 2.60
CA TYR A 244 2.45 -3.35 1.83
C TYR A 244 1.36 -2.31 2.06
N GLY A 245 0.72 -1.83 1.00
CA GLY A 245 -0.44 -0.94 1.08
C GLY A 245 -1.59 -1.51 1.90
N LYS A 246 -1.98 -0.81 2.97
CA LYS A 246 -3.20 -1.10 3.75
C LYS A 246 -4.44 -0.63 3.00
N ASN A 247 -4.39 0.57 2.43
CA ASN A 247 -5.50 1.17 1.68
C ASN A 247 -5.28 1.18 0.16
N THR A 248 -4.06 0.97 -0.33
CA THR A 248 -3.77 0.92 -1.78
C THR A 248 -3.47 -0.50 -2.24
N ALA A 249 -4.05 -0.91 -3.38
CA ALA A 249 -3.97 -2.29 -3.86
C ALA A 249 -2.66 -2.68 -4.54
N THR A 250 -1.91 -1.68 -4.95
CA THR A 250 -1.00 -1.75 -6.09
C THR A 250 0.26 -0.94 -5.87
N ASP A 251 0.34 -0.20 -4.76
CA ASP A 251 1.55 0.53 -4.40
C ASP A 251 2.46 -0.32 -3.52
N PHE A 252 3.75 -0.29 -3.81
CA PHE A 252 4.76 -1.06 -3.10
C PHE A 252 5.88 -0.16 -2.61
N LEU A 253 6.16 -0.21 -1.31
CA LEU A 253 7.28 0.52 -0.72
C LEU A 253 8.40 -0.47 -0.37
N THR A 254 9.62 -0.11 -0.71
CA THR A 254 10.83 -0.83 -0.30
C THR A 254 11.84 0.16 0.27
N SER A 255 12.79 -0.33 1.06
CA SER A 255 13.83 0.52 1.64
C SER A 255 15.18 -0.17 1.62
N ASP A 256 16.24 0.59 1.39
CA ASP A 256 17.62 0.18 1.65
C ASP A 256 18.23 1.00 2.81
N LYS A 257 19.55 0.96 2.99
CA LYS A 257 20.23 1.71 4.07
C LYS A 257 20.19 3.23 3.91
N GLN A 258 19.81 3.75 2.74
CA GLN A 258 19.91 5.16 2.37
C GLN A 258 18.56 5.76 1.92
N HIS A 259 17.72 4.99 1.24
CA HIS A 259 16.53 5.49 0.57
C HIS A 259 15.31 4.59 0.77
N PHE A 260 14.14 5.19 0.52
CA PHE A 260 12.88 4.49 0.33
C PHE A 260 12.45 4.61 -1.13
N TYR A 261 11.79 3.58 -1.65
CA TYR A 261 11.34 3.49 -3.04
C TYR A 261 9.87 3.08 -3.04
N LEU A 262 9.00 4.02 -3.39
CA LEU A 262 7.59 3.75 -3.64
C LEU A 262 7.40 3.49 -5.12
N LYS A 263 6.73 2.40 -5.47
CA LYS A 263 6.28 2.12 -6.83
C LYS A 263 4.75 2.19 -6.84
N ASP A 264 4.17 3.00 -7.72
CA ASP A 264 2.71 3.13 -7.82
C ASP A 264 2.08 2.17 -8.85
N VAL A 265 0.77 2.30 -9.01
CA VAL A 265 -0.08 1.50 -9.93
C VAL A 265 0.35 1.62 -11.40
N ASP A 266 0.92 2.77 -11.74
CA ASP A 266 1.38 3.14 -13.07
C ASP A 266 2.90 2.91 -13.18
N ASP A 267 3.46 1.98 -12.40
CA ASP A 267 4.88 1.67 -12.28
C ASP A 267 5.83 2.89 -12.11
N ASN A 268 5.33 4.07 -11.73
CA ASN A 268 6.18 5.21 -11.45
C ASN A 268 6.92 4.95 -10.14
N THR A 269 8.17 5.38 -10.07
CA THR A 269 9.02 5.18 -8.89
C THR A 269 9.35 6.51 -8.22
N TYR A 270 8.99 6.64 -6.96
CA TYR A 270 9.30 7.78 -6.10
C TYR A 270 10.41 7.37 -5.14
N ILE A 271 11.50 8.15 -5.11
CA ILE A 271 12.65 7.89 -4.27
C ILE A 271 12.71 8.95 -3.18
N PHE A 272 12.81 8.50 -1.94
CA PHE A 272 12.89 9.34 -0.76
C PHE A 272 14.24 9.20 -0.07
N ASP A 273 14.71 10.28 0.54
CA ASP A 273 15.91 10.25 1.37
C ASP A 273 15.65 9.67 2.78
N LYS A 274 16.71 9.56 3.57
CA LYS A 274 16.65 9.13 4.98
C LYS A 274 15.77 10.03 5.88
N ASP A 275 15.57 11.29 5.47
CA ASP A 275 14.71 12.26 6.15
C ASP A 275 13.25 12.14 5.64
N LYS A 276 12.96 11.11 4.83
CA LYS A 276 11.65 10.75 4.27
C LYS A 276 11.07 11.80 3.33
N LYS A 277 11.93 12.59 2.68
CA LYS A 277 11.53 13.59 1.69
C LYS A 277 11.81 13.09 0.28
N LEU A 278 10.90 13.40 -0.64
CA LEU A 278 11.05 13.05 -2.05
C LEU A 278 12.29 13.73 -2.65
N ILE A 279 13.11 12.95 -3.34
CA ILE A 279 14.31 13.43 -4.04
C ILE A 279 14.32 13.09 -5.54
N ARG A 280 13.50 12.14 -5.99
CA ARG A 280 13.42 11.75 -7.41
C ARG A 280 12.10 11.08 -7.75
N MET A 281 11.63 11.32 -8.96
CA MET A 281 10.53 10.59 -9.60
C MET A 281 11.01 10.00 -10.92
N CYS A 282 10.73 8.73 -11.17
CA CYS A 282 10.94 8.04 -12.43
C CYS A 282 9.56 7.65 -12.98
N LEU A 283 9.20 8.16 -14.15
CA LEU A 283 7.94 7.83 -14.80
C LEU A 283 8.17 6.68 -15.80
N ILE A 284 7.13 5.85 -16.07
CA ILE A 284 7.20 4.62 -16.90
C ILE A 284 7.97 4.77 -18.23
N LEU A 285 8.01 5.96 -18.83
CA LEU A 285 8.72 6.25 -20.08
C LEU A 285 10.26 6.25 -19.95
N GLN A 286 10.83 5.49 -18.99
CA GLN A 286 12.26 5.46 -18.64
C GLN A 286 12.85 6.86 -18.33
N SER A 287 11.98 7.82 -18.06
CA SER A 287 12.25 9.25 -18.00
C SER A 287 12.38 9.71 -16.55
N ASN A 288 13.38 10.56 -16.24
CA ASN A 288 13.73 10.90 -14.86
C ASN A 288 13.50 12.39 -14.54
N ILE A 289 12.66 12.66 -13.54
CA ILE A 289 12.56 13.98 -12.91
C ILE A 289 13.37 13.90 -11.59
N ILE A 290 14.47 14.63 -11.52
CA ILE A 290 15.28 14.74 -10.30
C ILE A 290 14.85 15.99 -9.54
N ILE A 291 14.43 15.80 -8.29
CA ILE A 291 13.92 16.87 -7.45
C ILE A 291 14.97 17.15 -6.37
N SER A 292 15.69 18.26 -6.48
CA SER A 292 16.67 18.63 -5.45
C SER A 292 16.08 19.65 -4.48
N CYS A 293 15.78 19.21 -3.26
CA CYS A 293 15.37 20.08 -2.16
C CYS A 293 16.56 20.29 -1.20
N LYS A 294 16.97 21.55 -0.95
CA LYS A 294 18.02 21.86 0.04
C LYS A 294 17.37 22.50 1.26
N LYS A 295 17.68 21.96 2.43
CA LYS A 295 17.25 22.51 3.72
C LYS A 295 17.91 23.88 3.95
N LYS A 296 17.11 24.93 4.12
CA LYS A 296 17.63 26.25 4.52
C LYS A 296 18.01 26.18 6.00
N ARG A 297 19.15 26.78 6.38
CA ARG A 297 19.74 26.78 7.74
C ARG A 297 18.84 27.29 8.88
N ARG A 298 17.59 27.71 8.60
CA ARG A 298 16.57 28.11 9.57
C ARG A 298 15.20 27.54 9.13
N GLU A 299 14.91 26.36 9.67
CA GLU A 299 13.58 25.75 9.94
C GLU A 299 12.58 25.45 8.81
N LYS A 300 12.73 25.93 7.58
CA LYS A 300 11.87 25.50 6.46
C LYS A 300 12.66 24.98 5.26
N LEU A 301 12.30 23.78 4.79
CA LEU A 301 12.68 23.28 3.48
C LEU A 301 12.04 24.19 2.42
N LYS A 302 12.82 24.61 1.43
CA LYS A 302 12.31 25.26 0.23
C LYS A 302 12.75 24.39 -0.94
N LEU A 303 11.85 24.12 -1.88
CA LEU A 303 12.23 23.64 -3.20
C LEU A 303 13.14 24.69 -3.84
N ILE A 304 14.34 24.31 -4.28
CA ILE A 304 15.34 25.27 -4.79
C ILE A 304 15.47 25.17 -6.29
N TYR A 305 15.41 23.97 -6.87
CA TYR A 305 15.33 23.78 -8.31
C TYR A 305 14.80 22.39 -8.66
N LEU A 306 14.08 22.31 -9.78
CA LEU A 306 13.67 21.07 -10.43
C LEU A 306 14.61 20.84 -11.61
N THR A 307 15.11 19.61 -11.79
CA THR A 307 15.94 19.26 -12.94
C THR A 307 15.39 18.01 -13.61
N VAL A 308 15.00 18.14 -14.87
CA VAL A 308 14.66 17.00 -15.72
C VAL A 308 15.95 16.46 -16.33
N LYS A 309 16.19 15.15 -16.20
CA LYS A 309 17.31 14.46 -16.87
C LYS A 309 16.76 13.37 -17.78
N TYR A 310 17.10 13.46 -19.06
CA TYR A 310 16.83 12.42 -20.04
C TYR A 310 17.86 11.29 -19.88
N PRO A 311 17.48 10.02 -20.14
CA PRO A 311 18.45 8.93 -20.30
C PRO A 311 19.43 9.27 -21.42
N GLU A 312 20.71 8.95 -21.23
CA GLU A 312 21.71 8.96 -22.32
C GLU A 312 21.50 7.76 -23.26
#